data_AF-A0A8T2N9T5-F1
#
_entry.id   AF-A0A8T2N9T5-F1
#
_cell.length_a   1.000
_cell.length_b   1.000
_cell.length_c   1.000
_cell.angle_alpha   90.00
_cell.angle_beta   90.00
_cell.angle_gamma   90.00
#
_symmetry.space_group_name_H-M   'P 1'
#
loop_
_entity.id
_entity.type
_entity.pdbx_description
1 polymer ?
#
loop_
_entity_poly.entity_id
_entity_poly.type
_entity_poly.pdbx_seq_one_letter_code
_entity_poly.pdbx_strand_id
1 'polypeptide(L)'
;MVHYGHSNQLRQAKAMGDYLIVGVHTDGEISKHKGPPVFTQAERYKMVRAIKWVDEIVEGAPYVTTLETLDKYNCDFCVHGDDITLTVDGKDTYEEVKKSGRYRECKRTQGVSTTDLVGRMLLMTKAHHSNIGPKGHSPWTGVSQFLQTSQKIIQFASGKEPQPGDTIIYVAGAFDLFRILPPAGGARGQNAGGGGLNIGF
;
A
#
# COMPACT_ATOMS: atom_id res chain seq x y z
N MET A 1 4.31 -2.65 4.44
CA MET A 1 3.19 -3.50 3.99
C MET A 1 2.12 -2.60 3.44
N VAL A 2 1.82 -2.69 2.14
CA VAL A 2 0.75 -1.87 1.52
C VAL A 2 -0.60 -2.32 2.07
N HIS A 3 -1.53 -1.38 2.24
CA HIS A 3 -2.90 -1.60 2.70
C HIS A 3 -3.80 -0.46 2.20
N TYR A 4 -5.12 -0.58 2.35
CA TYR A 4 -6.07 0.39 1.79
C TYR A 4 -5.84 1.84 2.25
N GLY A 5 -5.27 2.04 3.44
CA GLY A 5 -4.80 3.36 3.88
C GLY A 5 -3.77 4.02 2.94
N HIS A 6 -2.78 3.27 2.44
CA HIS A 6 -1.83 3.77 1.43
C HIS A 6 -2.56 4.07 0.11
N SER A 7 -3.44 3.15 -0.32
CA SER A 7 -4.22 3.33 -1.55
C SER A 7 -5.11 4.58 -1.49
N ASN A 8 -5.73 4.89 -0.34
CA ASN A 8 -6.55 6.09 -0.16
C ASN A 8 -5.70 7.38 -0.10
N GLN A 9 -4.48 7.33 0.45
CA GLN A 9 -3.55 8.45 0.39
C GLN A 9 -3.18 8.76 -1.07
N LEU A 10 -2.83 7.73 -1.86
CA LEU A 10 -2.51 7.89 -3.28
C LEU A 10 -3.72 8.36 -4.09
N ARG A 11 -4.93 7.87 -3.78
CA ARG A 11 -6.18 8.41 -4.36
C ARG A 11 -6.36 9.90 -4.07
N GLN A 12 -6.16 10.32 -2.83
CA GLN A 12 -6.26 11.73 -2.44
C GLN A 12 -5.21 12.57 -3.17
N ALA A 13 -3.96 12.10 -3.27
CA ALA A 13 -2.90 12.78 -4.00
C ALA A 13 -3.22 12.91 -5.49
N LYS A 14 -3.67 11.81 -6.14
CA LYS A 14 -4.11 11.82 -7.55
C LYS A 14 -5.30 12.74 -7.79
N ALA A 15 -6.16 12.99 -6.80
CA ALA A 15 -7.27 13.93 -6.94
C ALA A 15 -6.84 15.41 -6.90
N MET A 16 -5.57 15.70 -6.55
CA MET A 16 -5.02 17.07 -6.49
C MET A 16 -4.32 17.49 -7.79
N GLY A 17 -4.19 16.61 -8.78
CA GLY A 17 -3.54 16.89 -10.05
C GLY A 17 -3.91 15.85 -11.11
N ASP A 18 -3.24 15.90 -12.26
CA ASP A 18 -3.58 15.04 -13.40
C ASP A 18 -2.69 13.80 -13.52
N TYR A 19 -1.52 13.82 -12.89
CA TYR A 19 -0.50 12.76 -12.96
C TYR A 19 0.14 12.53 -11.59
N LEU A 20 0.32 11.28 -11.18
CA LEU A 20 0.85 10.89 -9.89
C LEU A 20 2.10 10.01 -10.05
N ILE A 21 3.23 10.57 -9.64
CA ILE A 21 4.51 9.88 -9.51
C ILE A 21 4.71 9.47 -8.05
N VAL A 22 5.06 8.21 -7.80
CA VAL A 22 5.30 7.70 -6.44
C VAL A 22 6.76 7.24 -6.27
N GLY A 23 7.49 7.94 -5.41
CA GLY A 23 8.83 7.53 -4.99
C GLY A 23 8.80 6.39 -3.98
N VAL A 24 9.58 5.34 -4.21
CA VAL A 24 9.70 4.19 -3.30
C VAL A 24 11.18 3.96 -2.96
N HIS A 25 11.50 4.02 -1.67
CA HIS A 25 12.88 3.87 -1.18
C HIS A 25 13.43 2.45 -1.37
N THR A 26 14.76 2.31 -1.44
CA THR A 26 15.44 1.02 -1.43
C THR A 26 15.37 0.35 -0.05
N ASP A 27 15.65 -0.95 0.02
CA ASP A 27 15.72 -1.67 1.29
C ASP A 27 16.85 -1.15 2.20
N GLY A 28 17.99 -0.83 1.58
CA GLY A 28 19.12 -0.22 2.28
C GLY A 28 18.80 1.14 2.87
N GLU A 29 18.08 2.00 2.13
CA GLU A 29 17.73 3.34 2.61
C GLU A 29 16.74 3.31 3.78
N ILE A 30 15.75 2.40 3.71
CA ILE A 30 14.82 2.16 4.82
C ILE A 30 15.57 1.70 6.07
N SER A 31 16.52 0.77 5.90
CA SER A 31 17.21 0.11 7.02
C SER A 31 18.14 1.06 7.80
N LYS A 32 18.51 2.21 7.22
CA LYS A 32 19.26 3.27 7.91
C LYS A 32 18.42 4.05 8.92
N HIS A 33 17.12 4.19 8.63
CA HIS A 33 16.21 5.06 9.38
C HIS A 33 15.31 4.27 10.33
N LYS A 34 15.04 3.01 10.01
CA LYS A 34 14.21 2.09 10.80
C LYS A 34 14.67 0.65 10.59
N GLY A 35 13.97 -0.30 11.21
CA GLY A 35 14.21 -1.73 10.96
C GLY A 35 14.02 -2.11 9.48
N PRO A 36 14.65 -3.22 9.03
CA PRO A 36 14.56 -3.68 7.65
C PRO A 36 13.09 -3.91 7.25
N PRO A 37 12.70 -3.58 6.01
CA PRO A 37 11.34 -3.79 5.55
C PRO A 37 11.01 -5.28 5.44
N VAL A 38 9.76 -5.65 5.74
CA VAL A 38 9.27 -7.03 5.61
C VAL A 38 9.24 -7.50 4.15
N PHE A 39 8.93 -6.60 3.22
CA PHE A 39 8.91 -6.87 1.78
C PHE A 39 10.15 -6.26 1.13
N THR A 40 10.73 -6.99 0.18
CA THR A 40 11.83 -6.50 -0.66
C THR A 40 11.42 -5.27 -1.45
N GLN A 41 12.38 -4.46 -1.87
CA GLN A 41 12.11 -3.27 -2.67
C GLN A 41 11.38 -3.62 -3.98
N ALA A 42 11.73 -4.74 -4.62
CA ALA A 42 11.08 -5.20 -5.86
C ALA A 42 9.61 -5.54 -5.65
N GLU A 43 9.26 -6.20 -4.54
CA GLU A 43 7.86 -6.46 -4.18
C GLU A 43 7.11 -5.16 -3.91
N ARG A 44 7.74 -4.20 -3.21
CA ARG A 44 7.15 -2.88 -2.93
C ARG A 44 6.92 -2.08 -4.20
N TYR A 45 7.87 -2.07 -5.14
CA TYR A 45 7.73 -1.42 -6.44
C TYR A 45 6.53 -1.97 -7.22
N LYS A 46 6.43 -3.30 -7.32
CA LYS A 46 5.30 -3.94 -7.99
C LYS A 46 3.97 -3.61 -7.30
N MET A 47 3.92 -3.65 -5.96
CA MET A 47 2.68 -3.39 -5.21
C MET A 47 2.18 -1.96 -5.43
N VAL A 48 3.08 -0.98 -5.43
CA VAL A 48 2.72 0.43 -5.67
C VAL A 48 2.28 0.63 -7.11
N ARG A 49 2.97 0.01 -8.09
CA ARG A 49 2.62 0.08 -9.52
C ARG A 49 1.23 -0.48 -9.82
N ALA A 50 0.77 -1.50 -9.07
CA ALA A 50 -0.54 -2.11 -9.24
C ALA A 50 -1.71 -1.25 -8.71
N ILE A 51 -1.44 -0.11 -8.04
CA ILE A 51 -2.50 0.77 -7.54
C ILE A 51 -2.98 1.67 -8.68
N LYS A 52 -4.25 1.55 -9.06
CA LYS A 52 -4.87 2.21 -10.22
C LYS A 52 -4.73 3.75 -10.32
N TRP A 53 -4.33 4.42 -9.24
CA TRP A 53 -4.13 5.88 -9.22
C TRP A 53 -2.69 6.30 -9.48
N VAL A 54 -1.75 5.36 -9.46
CA VAL A 54 -0.32 5.58 -9.68
C VAL A 54 -0.05 5.47 -11.16
N ASP A 55 0.50 6.53 -11.77
CA ASP A 55 0.86 6.52 -13.19
C ASP A 55 2.31 6.09 -13.38
N GLU A 56 3.22 6.54 -12.52
CA GLU A 56 4.64 6.22 -12.56
C GLU A 56 5.20 5.94 -11.16
N ILE A 57 6.19 5.05 -11.07
CA ILE A 57 6.98 4.85 -9.86
C ILE A 57 8.42 5.27 -10.08
N VAL A 58 9.01 5.88 -9.06
CA VAL A 58 10.44 6.19 -8.98
C VAL A 58 11.08 5.23 -7.99
N GLU A 59 11.89 4.32 -8.50
CA GLU A 59 12.64 3.36 -7.69
C GLU A 59 13.86 4.03 -7.03
N GLY A 60 14.14 3.68 -5.78
CA GLY A 60 15.26 4.23 -5.04
C GLY A 60 15.15 5.72 -4.69
N ALA A 61 13.92 6.21 -4.47
CA ALA A 61 13.70 7.58 -4.03
C ALA A 61 14.39 7.88 -2.68
N PRO A 62 14.90 9.10 -2.47
CA PRO A 62 15.50 9.51 -1.20
C PRO A 62 14.49 9.44 -0.05
N TYR A 63 14.98 9.23 1.18
CA TYR A 63 14.09 9.05 2.35
C TYR A 63 13.26 10.31 2.66
N VAL A 64 13.85 11.50 2.49
CA VAL A 64 13.20 12.79 2.67
C VAL A 64 12.95 13.44 1.31
N THR A 65 11.75 13.97 1.11
CA THR A 65 11.40 14.71 -0.09
C THR A 65 12.08 16.08 -0.10
N THR A 66 12.79 16.38 -1.18
CA THR A 66 13.51 17.66 -1.37
C THR A 66 12.97 18.40 -2.60
N LEU A 67 13.25 19.70 -2.71
CA LEU A 67 12.94 20.46 -3.92
C LEU A 67 13.66 19.91 -5.15
N GLU A 68 14.93 19.51 -4.99
CA GLU A 68 15.70 18.86 -6.05
C GLU A 68 14.99 17.61 -6.60
N THR A 69 14.40 16.80 -5.73
CA THR A 69 13.64 15.62 -6.15
C THR A 69 12.40 16.02 -6.93
N LEU A 70 11.67 17.04 -6.47
CA LEU A 70 10.48 17.53 -7.17
C LEU A 70 10.84 18.10 -8.54
N ASP A 71 11.92 18.88 -8.64
CA ASP A 71 12.38 19.48 -9.88
C ASP A 71 12.89 18.42 -10.86
N LYS A 72 13.63 17.42 -10.37
CA LYS A 72 14.13 16.30 -11.19
C LYS A 72 13.02 15.55 -11.92
N TYR A 73 11.86 15.38 -11.29
CA TYR A 73 10.70 14.68 -11.86
C TYR A 73 9.61 15.62 -12.36
N ASN A 74 9.89 16.93 -12.41
CA ASN A 74 8.95 17.97 -12.82
C ASN A 74 7.59 17.88 -12.08
N CYS A 75 7.64 17.64 -10.77
CA CYS A 75 6.47 17.59 -9.90
C CYS A 75 6.18 18.97 -9.30
N ASP A 76 4.94 19.46 -9.43
CA ASP A 76 4.58 20.77 -8.86
C ASP A 76 4.66 20.81 -7.33
N PHE A 77 4.22 19.74 -6.65
CA PHE A 77 4.22 19.63 -5.18
C PHE A 77 4.26 18.18 -4.73
N CYS A 78 4.63 17.94 -3.46
CA CYS A 78 4.46 16.65 -2.81
C CYS A 78 3.20 16.60 -1.95
N VAL A 79 2.67 15.39 -1.75
CA VAL A 79 1.54 15.13 -0.87
C VAL A 79 1.97 14.15 0.22
N HIS A 80 1.75 14.50 1.48
CA HIS A 80 2.02 13.63 2.64
C HIS A 80 0.83 13.59 3.60
N GLY A 81 0.89 12.69 4.57
CA GLY A 81 -0.09 12.67 5.66
C GLY A 81 0.09 13.88 6.60
N ASP A 82 -0.90 14.11 7.45
CA ASP A 82 -0.89 15.09 8.54
C ASP A 82 -0.11 14.61 9.78
N ASP A 83 0.81 13.65 9.61
CA ASP A 83 1.63 13.10 10.69
C ASP A 83 2.72 14.12 11.11
N ILE A 84 3.03 14.16 12.42
CA ILE A 84 4.10 15.00 12.96
C ILE A 84 5.44 14.50 12.42
N THR A 85 6.16 15.36 11.71
CA THR A 85 7.41 15.03 10.98
C THR A 85 8.53 15.94 11.45
N LEU A 86 8.92 15.79 12.71
CA LEU A 86 10.03 16.53 13.32
C LEU A 86 11.31 15.68 13.32
N THR A 87 12.45 16.32 13.06
CA THR A 87 13.78 15.79 13.32
C THR A 87 14.05 15.74 14.83
N VAL A 88 15.15 15.09 15.22
CA VAL A 88 15.60 15.05 16.63
C VAL A 88 15.82 16.44 17.22
N ASP A 89 16.13 17.42 16.39
CA ASP A 89 16.33 18.83 16.77
C ASP A 89 15.01 19.63 16.82
N GLY A 90 13.86 18.97 16.64
CA GLY A 90 12.55 19.60 16.66
C GLY A 90 12.21 20.39 15.40
N LYS A 91 12.98 20.20 14.31
CA LYS A 91 12.77 20.89 13.03
C LYS A 91 11.88 20.07 12.10
N ASP A 92 11.01 20.70 11.34
CA ASP A 92 10.18 20.00 10.35
C ASP A 92 11.05 19.39 9.24
N THR A 93 10.90 18.09 9.00
CA THR A 93 11.62 17.33 7.97
C THR A 93 11.36 17.87 6.56
N TYR A 94 10.20 18.49 6.33
CA TYR A 94 9.79 19.06 5.05
C TYR A 94 9.82 20.59 5.05
N GLU A 95 10.54 21.23 5.98
CA GLU A 95 10.55 22.69 6.14
C GLU A 95 10.83 23.42 4.81
N GLU A 96 11.81 22.96 4.05
CA GLU A 96 12.19 23.55 2.75
C GLU A 96 11.04 23.48 1.73
N VAL A 97 10.39 22.32 1.62
CA VAL A 97 9.28 22.08 0.69
C VAL A 97 8.01 22.82 1.11
N LYS A 98 7.79 22.96 2.41
CA LYS A 98 6.69 23.78 2.95
C LYS A 98 6.91 25.26 2.68
N LYS A 99 8.12 25.78 2.89
CA LYS A 99 8.47 27.20 2.64
C LYS A 99 8.32 27.59 1.17
N SER A 100 8.55 26.69 0.24
CA SER A 100 8.36 26.95 -1.20
C SER A 100 6.88 26.86 -1.65
N GLY A 101 5.96 26.51 -0.74
CA GLY A 101 4.54 26.34 -1.09
C GLY A 101 4.25 25.07 -1.89
N ARG A 102 5.19 24.12 -1.97
CA ARG A 102 5.11 22.87 -2.76
C ARG A 102 4.83 21.64 -1.91
N TYR A 103 4.19 21.82 -0.75
CA TYR A 103 3.73 20.76 0.15
C TYR A 103 2.21 20.80 0.29
N ARG A 104 1.56 19.63 0.23
CA ARG A 104 0.11 19.46 0.45
C ARG A 104 -0.12 18.29 1.41
N GLU A 105 -1.23 18.37 2.14
CA GLU A 105 -1.59 17.35 3.13
C GLU A 105 -2.84 16.58 2.69
N CYS A 106 -2.85 15.29 3.00
CA CYS A 106 -3.99 14.41 2.83
C CYS A 106 -4.43 13.86 4.18
N LYS A 107 -5.73 13.54 4.31
CA LYS A 107 -6.26 13.04 5.57
C LYS A 107 -5.84 11.60 5.79
N ARG A 108 -5.37 11.30 7.00
CA ARG A 108 -5.11 9.93 7.43
C ARG A 108 -6.35 9.06 7.28
N THR A 109 -6.15 7.83 6.80
CA THR A 109 -7.24 6.86 6.63
C THR A 109 -7.56 6.19 7.96
N GLN A 110 -8.80 6.33 8.44
CA GLN A 110 -9.24 5.68 9.67
C GLN A 110 -9.39 4.16 9.52
N GLY A 111 -9.12 3.44 10.61
CA GLY A 111 -9.39 2.00 10.75
C GLY A 111 -8.30 1.07 10.24
N VAL A 112 -7.12 1.60 9.85
CA VAL A 112 -5.95 0.78 9.49
C VAL A 112 -4.64 1.51 9.75
N SER A 113 -3.67 0.75 10.23
CA SER A 113 -2.25 1.10 10.20
C SER A 113 -1.43 -0.18 10.08
N THR A 114 -0.16 -0.08 9.70
CA THR A 114 0.72 -1.26 9.71
C THR A 114 0.85 -1.84 11.12
N THR A 115 0.91 -1.00 12.17
CA THR A 115 0.94 -1.43 13.57
C THR A 115 -0.31 -2.20 13.97
N ASP A 116 -1.50 -1.72 13.59
CA ASP A 116 -2.77 -2.41 13.83
C ASP A 116 -2.76 -3.78 13.14
N LEU A 117 -2.39 -3.86 11.86
CA LEU A 117 -2.32 -5.13 11.14
C LEU A 117 -1.33 -6.12 11.76
N VAL A 118 -0.15 -5.66 12.18
CA VAL A 118 0.82 -6.49 12.91
C VAL A 118 0.23 -6.98 14.23
N GLY A 119 -0.48 -6.12 14.97
CA GLY A 119 -1.19 -6.51 16.19
C GLY A 119 -2.19 -7.64 15.94
N ARG A 120 -2.96 -7.56 14.85
CA ARG A 120 -3.90 -8.62 14.44
C ARG A 120 -3.17 -9.93 14.09
N MET A 121 -2.06 -9.87 13.36
CA MET A 121 -1.23 -11.05 13.06
C MET A 121 -0.73 -11.72 14.35
N LEU A 122 -0.25 -10.94 15.31
CA LEU A 122 0.23 -11.45 16.59
C LEU A 122 -0.88 -12.10 17.42
N LEU A 123 -2.11 -11.57 17.37
CA LEU A 123 -3.27 -12.18 18.03
C LEU A 123 -3.62 -13.55 17.44
N MET A 124 -3.59 -13.68 16.10
CA MET A 124 -3.84 -14.96 15.42
C MET A 124 -2.80 -16.03 15.79
N THR A 125 -1.54 -15.63 16.01
CA THR A 125 -0.47 -16.58 16.40
C THR A 125 -0.56 -17.06 17.86
N LYS A 126 -1.21 -16.31 18.76
CA LYS A 126 -1.32 -16.68 20.19
C LYS A 126 -2.31 -17.82 20.44
N ALA A 127 -3.33 -17.95 19.59
CA ALA A 127 -4.38 -18.95 19.73
C ALA A 127 -4.25 -20.15 18.76
N HIS A 128 -3.24 -20.15 17.89
CA HIS A 128 -3.12 -21.17 16.83
C HIS A 128 -2.63 -22.53 17.34
N HIS A 129 -1.96 -22.58 18.50
CA HIS A 129 -1.53 -23.82 19.18
C HIS A 129 -2.45 -24.23 20.34
N SER A 130 -3.36 -23.36 20.76
CA SER A 130 -4.35 -23.66 21.79
C SER A 130 -5.59 -24.22 21.09
N ASN A 131 -5.76 -25.54 21.20
CA ASN A 131 -6.92 -26.28 20.71
C ASN A 131 -8.24 -25.50 20.82
N ILE A 132 -9.03 -25.62 19.75
CA ILE A 132 -10.47 -25.41 19.67
C ILE A 132 -11.11 -25.77 21.02
N GLY A 133 -11.61 -24.75 21.74
CA GLY A 133 -12.42 -24.98 22.93
C GLY A 133 -13.71 -25.74 22.57
N PRO A 134 -14.32 -26.47 23.51
CA PRO A 134 -15.42 -27.42 23.27
C PRO A 134 -16.75 -26.76 22.84
N LYS A 135 -16.78 -25.44 22.65
CA LYS A 135 -17.94 -24.70 22.14
C LYS A 135 -17.54 -24.13 20.80
N GLY A 136 -18.10 -24.66 19.72
CA GLY A 136 -17.85 -24.25 18.32
C GLY A 136 -18.29 -22.83 17.98
N HIS A 137 -17.82 -21.84 18.74
CA HIS A 137 -17.87 -20.43 18.37
C HIS A 137 -16.57 -20.11 17.64
N SER A 138 -16.70 -19.59 16.42
CA SER A 138 -15.58 -18.96 15.74
C SER A 138 -15.04 -17.84 16.65
N PRO A 139 -13.74 -17.82 17.01
CA PRO A 139 -13.15 -16.78 17.85
C PRO A 139 -13.06 -15.42 17.13
N TRP A 140 -13.60 -15.31 15.92
CA TRP A 140 -13.57 -14.12 15.08
C TRP A 140 -14.56 -13.05 15.57
N THR A 141 -14.25 -12.42 16.70
CA THR A 141 -14.84 -11.12 17.04
C THR A 141 -14.07 -10.07 16.24
N GLY A 142 -14.74 -9.40 15.31
CA GLY A 142 -14.10 -8.45 14.40
C GLY A 142 -13.33 -7.37 15.16
N VAL A 143 -12.01 -7.46 15.17
CA VAL A 143 -11.12 -6.50 15.85
C VAL A 143 -10.95 -5.18 15.10
N SER A 144 -11.50 -5.09 13.88
CA SER A 144 -11.42 -3.90 13.04
C SER A 144 -12.42 -2.84 13.46
N GLN A 145 -11.94 -1.62 13.70
CA GLN A 145 -12.78 -0.43 13.93
C GLN A 145 -13.05 0.35 12.63
N PHE A 146 -12.84 -0.27 11.47
CA PHE A 146 -13.07 0.39 10.18
C PHE A 146 -14.55 0.65 9.94
N LEU A 147 -14.93 1.92 9.83
CA LEU A 147 -16.28 2.36 9.52
C LEU A 147 -16.48 2.45 8.01
N GLN A 148 -17.10 1.43 7.41
CA GLN A 148 -17.41 1.44 5.97
C GLN A 148 -18.57 2.40 5.67
N THR A 149 -18.48 3.12 4.55
CA THR A 149 -19.54 4.02 4.07
C THR A 149 -19.71 3.87 2.57
N SER A 150 -20.90 4.18 2.04
CA SER A 150 -21.16 4.20 0.60
C SER A 150 -20.18 5.13 -0.14
N GLN A 151 -19.85 6.28 0.45
CA GLN A 151 -18.90 7.23 -0.11
C GLN A 151 -17.50 6.63 -0.27
N LYS A 152 -17.00 5.86 0.70
CA LYS A 152 -15.70 5.16 0.60
C LYS A 152 -15.71 4.11 -0.52
N ILE A 153 -16.82 3.40 -0.71
CA ILE A 153 -16.96 2.43 -1.81
C ILE A 153 -16.91 3.16 -3.15
N ILE A 154 -17.71 4.22 -3.33
CA ILE A 154 -17.76 5.02 -4.56
C ILE A 154 -16.37 5.57 -4.91
N GLN A 155 -15.62 6.08 -3.92
CA GLN A 155 -14.27 6.59 -4.12
C GLN A 155 -13.28 5.53 -4.63
N PHE A 156 -13.49 4.25 -4.33
CA PHE A 156 -12.61 3.14 -4.70
C PHE A 156 -13.09 2.34 -5.91
N ALA A 157 -14.39 2.38 -6.22
CA ALA A 157 -14.96 1.71 -7.39
C ALA A 157 -14.53 2.41 -8.69
N SER A 158 -14.60 1.70 -9.82
CA SER A 158 -14.49 2.33 -11.15
C SER A 158 -15.80 2.96 -11.59
N GLY A 159 -16.94 2.45 -11.10
CA GLY A 159 -18.28 2.88 -11.50
C GLY A 159 -18.67 2.49 -12.93
N LYS A 160 -17.89 1.61 -13.59
CA LYS A 160 -18.14 1.20 -14.97
C LYS A 160 -19.01 -0.05 -15.02
N GLU A 161 -20.06 0.00 -15.84
CA GLU A 161 -20.89 -1.17 -16.18
C GLU A 161 -20.30 -1.92 -17.39
N PRO A 162 -20.46 -3.26 -17.46
CA PRO A 162 -20.03 -4.05 -18.62
C PRO A 162 -20.71 -3.56 -19.90
N GLN A 163 -19.93 -3.36 -20.95
CA GLN A 163 -20.43 -2.93 -22.26
C GLN A 163 -20.70 -4.13 -23.18
N PRO A 164 -21.57 -3.99 -24.19
CA PRO A 164 -21.76 -5.03 -25.20
C PRO A 164 -20.42 -5.41 -25.86
N GLY A 165 -20.03 -6.67 -25.74
CA GLY A 165 -18.75 -7.20 -26.25
C GLY A 165 -17.69 -7.44 -25.18
N ASP A 166 -17.87 -6.96 -23.95
CA ASP A 166 -16.96 -7.26 -22.85
C ASP A 166 -17.06 -8.74 -22.44
N THR A 167 -15.90 -9.39 -22.24
CA THR A 167 -15.85 -10.72 -21.62
C THR A 167 -15.87 -10.58 -20.11
N ILE A 168 -16.95 -11.07 -19.47
CA ILE A 168 -17.13 -10.97 -18.03
C ILE A 168 -16.46 -12.17 -17.34
N ILE A 169 -15.48 -11.89 -16.49
CA ILE A 169 -14.70 -12.91 -15.77
C ILE A 169 -15.02 -12.81 -14.27
N TYR A 170 -15.38 -13.94 -13.66
CA TYR A 170 -15.61 -14.05 -12.22
C TYR A 170 -14.43 -14.73 -11.52
N VAL A 171 -14.00 -14.16 -10.40
CA VAL A 171 -12.96 -14.73 -9.53
C VAL A 171 -13.42 -14.61 -8.08
N ALA A 172 -13.16 -15.64 -7.28
CA ALA A 172 -13.49 -15.66 -5.86
C ALA A 172 -12.31 -16.14 -5.02
N GLY A 173 -12.26 -15.70 -3.77
CA GLY A 173 -11.22 -16.05 -2.82
C GLY A 173 -11.36 -15.23 -1.54
N ALA A 174 -10.52 -15.50 -0.55
CA ALA A 174 -10.53 -14.72 0.69
C ALA A 174 -10.13 -13.25 0.45
N PHE A 175 -9.15 -13.03 -0.44
CA PHE A 175 -8.51 -11.73 -0.68
C PHE A 175 -8.02 -11.04 0.61
N ASP A 176 -7.69 -11.82 1.64
CA ASP A 176 -7.17 -11.33 2.91
C ASP A 176 -5.69 -10.93 2.78
N LEU A 177 -5.33 -9.79 3.37
CA LEU A 177 -4.03 -9.13 3.22
C LEU A 177 -3.57 -9.10 1.76
N PHE A 178 -4.34 -8.37 0.92
CA PHE A 178 -4.09 -8.23 -0.51
C PHE A 178 -2.64 -7.83 -0.79
N ARG A 179 -1.91 -8.70 -1.48
CA ARG A 179 -0.47 -8.59 -1.73
C ARG A 179 -0.12 -9.17 -3.08
N ILE A 180 1.05 -8.78 -3.60
CA ILE A 180 1.61 -9.45 -4.76
C ILE A 180 2.22 -10.79 -4.32
N LEU A 181 1.90 -11.83 -5.08
CA LEU A 181 2.55 -13.12 -4.92
C LEU A 181 3.91 -13.05 -5.62
N PRO A 182 5.00 -13.53 -4.99
CA PRO A 182 6.23 -13.74 -5.74
C PRO A 182 5.92 -14.65 -6.93
N PRO A 183 6.59 -14.46 -8.08
CA PRO A 183 6.47 -15.39 -9.19
C PRO A 183 6.72 -16.78 -8.62
N ALA A 184 5.85 -17.74 -8.94
CA ALA A 184 5.94 -19.09 -8.43
C ALA A 184 7.37 -19.60 -8.65
N GLY A 185 8.18 -19.56 -7.58
CA GLY A 185 9.56 -20.01 -7.61
C GLY A 185 9.50 -21.49 -7.88
N GLY A 186 10.16 -21.91 -8.96
CA GLY A 186 10.20 -23.30 -9.41
C GLY A 186 10.37 -24.24 -8.23
N ALA A 187 9.42 -25.16 -8.10
CA ALA A 187 9.63 -26.37 -7.35
C ALA A 187 10.96 -26.98 -7.83
N ARG A 188 11.95 -27.05 -6.95
CA ARG A 188 13.07 -27.97 -7.15
C ARG A 188 12.46 -29.36 -7.28
N GLY A 189 12.49 -29.88 -8.50
CA GLY A 189 12.19 -31.27 -8.83
C GLY A 189 10.72 -31.64 -8.76
N GLN A 190 10.00 -31.49 -9.88
CA GLN A 190 9.47 -32.63 -10.63
C GLN A 190 8.74 -32.13 -11.88
N ASN A 191 9.06 -32.75 -13.02
CA ASN A 191 8.42 -32.55 -14.31
C ASN A 191 6.90 -32.70 -14.22
N ALA A 192 6.16 -31.66 -14.60
CA ALA A 192 4.85 -31.79 -15.24
C ALA A 192 4.59 -30.51 -16.04
N GLY A 193 4.46 -30.66 -17.35
CA GLY A 193 4.19 -29.56 -18.28
C GLY A 193 2.76 -29.03 -18.16
N GLY A 194 2.57 -27.78 -18.60
CA GLY A 194 1.25 -27.24 -18.90
C GLY A 194 1.07 -25.76 -18.55
N GLY A 195 1.19 -24.91 -19.59
CA GLY A 195 0.46 -23.65 -19.74
C GLY A 195 0.52 -22.62 -18.60
N GLY A 196 1.53 -21.74 -18.64
CA GLY A 196 1.54 -20.53 -17.80
C GLY A 196 0.45 -19.54 -18.22
N LEU A 197 -0.45 -19.19 -17.31
CA LEU A 197 -1.31 -18.01 -17.44
C LEU A 197 -0.68 -16.88 -16.63
N ASN A 198 -0.06 -15.95 -17.33
CA ASN A 198 0.58 -14.76 -16.76
C ASN A 198 -0.48 -13.65 -16.73
N ILE A 199 -1.16 -13.47 -15.59
CA ILE A 199 -2.06 -12.33 -15.36
C ILE A 199 -1.23 -11.19 -14.78
N GLY A 200 -0.79 -10.29 -15.65
CA GLY A 200 -0.32 -8.96 -15.27
C GLY A 200 -1.50 -8.10 -14.84
N PHE A 201 -1.34 -7.41 -13.71
CA PHE A 201 -2.18 -6.28 -13.31
C PHE A 201 -1.67 -5.00 -13.96
#